data_AF-A0A7W1XR54-F1
#
_entry.id   AF-A0A7W1XR54-F1
#
_cell.length_a   1.000
_cell.length_b   1.000
_cell.length_c   1.000
_cell.angle_alpha   90.00
_cell.angle_beta   90.00
_cell.angle_gamma   90.00
#
_symmetry.space_group_name_H-M   'P 1'
#
loop_
_entity.id
_entity.type
_entity.pdbx_description
1 polymer ?
#
loop_
_entity_poly.entity_id
_entity_poly.type
_entity_poly.pdbx_seq_one_letter_code
_entity_poly.pdbx_strand_id
1 'polypeptide(L)' 'MDFDIRGAVINNIHNMNEQELQELVVDSIQRGEEKLLPGLGVLFEVIWQNSSPSDREEMIGTLRQSLARK' A
#
# COMPACT_ATOMS: atom_id res chain seq x y z
N MET A 1 -14.58 -11.00 -17.12
CA MET A 1 -13.59 -11.55 -16.18
C MET A 1 -13.31 -10.45 -15.17
N ASP A 2 -13.81 -10.58 -13.95
CA ASP A 2 -13.31 -9.76 -12.85
C ASP A 2 -11.86 -10.19 -12.65
N PHE A 3 -10.93 -9.34 -13.09
CA PHE A 3 -9.52 -9.58 -12.85
C PHE A 3 -9.35 -9.44 -11.34
N ASP A 4 -9.03 -10.52 -10.65
CA ASP A 4 -8.75 -10.49 -9.21
C ASP A 4 -7.39 -9.82 -8.99
N ILE A 5 -7.35 -8.51 -9.23
CA ILE A 5 -6.17 -7.65 -9.07
C ILE A 5 -5.68 -7.76 -7.63
N ARG A 6 -6.61 -7.88 -6.68
CA ARG A 6 -6.29 -8.09 -5.27
C ARG A 6 -5.53 -9.40 -5.06
N GLY A 7 -6.06 -10.52 -5.56
CA GLY A 7 -5.41 -11.83 -5.47
C GLY A 7 -4.05 -11.85 -6.17
N ALA A 8 -3.92 -11.22 -7.34
CA ALA A 8 -2.66 -11.11 -8.06
C ALA A 8 -1.60 -10.31 -7.29
N VAL A 9 -1.99 -9.19 -6.66
CA VAL A 9 -1.08 -8.37 -5.84
C VAL A 9 -0.66 -9.14 -4.59
N ILE A 10 -1.61 -9.75 -3.86
CA ILE A 10 -1.31 -10.53 -2.65
C ILE A 10 -0.35 -11.68 -2.95
N ASN A 11 -0.57 -12.41 -4.05
CA ASN A 11 0.31 -13.51 -4.44
C ASN A 11 1.72 -13.05 -4.83
N ASN A 12 1.85 -11.87 -5.45
CA ASN A 12 3.16 -11.31 -5.78
C ASN A 12 3.92 -10.87 -4.51
N ILE A 13 3.26 -10.21 -3.57
CA ILE A 13 3.90 -9.67 -2.36
C ILE A 13 4.24 -10.74 -1.33
N HIS A 14 3.51 -11.86 -1.32
CA HIS A 14 3.72 -12.95 -0.35
C HIS A 14 5.11 -13.59 -0.46
N ASN A 15 5.72 -13.53 -1.65
CA ASN A 15 7.06 -14.08 -1.89
C ASN A 15 8.17 -13.03 -1.82
N MET A 16 7.82 -11.76 -1.58
CA MET A 16 8.78 -10.65 -1.49
C MET A 16 9.36 -10.55 -0.09
N ASN A 17 10.65 -10.23 -0.02
CA ASN A 17 11.28 -9.82 1.22
C ASN A 17 11.02 -8.33 1.51
N GLU A 18 11.44 -7.85 2.69
CA GLU A 18 11.21 -6.47 3.14
C GLU A 18 11.78 -5.41 2.18
N GLN A 19 12.95 -5.66 1.57
CA GLN A 19 13.57 -4.73 0.62
C GLN A 19 12.76 -4.66 -0.68
N GLU A 20 12.33 -5.80 -1.20
CA GLU A 20 11.49 -5.87 -2.41
C GLU A 20 10.12 -5.19 -2.20
N LEU A 21 9.53 -5.34 -1.01
CA LEU A 21 8.29 -4.64 -0.65
C LEU A 21 8.50 -3.13 -0.60
N GLN A 22 9.61 -2.67 -0.02
CA GLN A 22 9.94 -1.26 0.04
C GLN A 22 10.17 -0.67 -1.36
N GLU A 23 10.94 -1.37 -2.20
CA GLU A 23 11.17 -0.98 -3.60
C GLU A 23 9.85 -0.90 -4.37
N LEU A 24 8.96 -1.89 -4.23
CA LEU A 24 7.64 -1.90 -4.87
C LEU A 24 6.81 -0.66 -4.48
N VAL A 25 6.80 -0.29 -3.19
CA VAL A 25 6.08 0.89 -2.71
C VAL A 25 6.68 2.17 -3.31
N VAL A 26 8.00 2.31 -3.28
CA VAL A 26 8.70 3.48 -3.81
C VAL A 26 8.46 3.62 -5.32
N ASP A 27 8.61 2.53 -6.07
CA ASP A 27 8.41 2.52 -7.51
C ASP A 27 6.96 2.85 -7.89
N SER A 28 5.99 2.31 -7.14
CA SER A 28 4.57 2.58 -7.39
C SER A 28 4.20 4.06 -7.15
N ILE A 29 4.85 4.71 -6.18
CA ILE A 29 4.65 6.13 -5.88
C ILE A 29 5.39 7.02 -6.90
N GLN A 30 6.66 6.70 -7.20
CA GLN A 30 7.52 7.53 -8.06
C GLN A 30 7.11 7.47 -9.53
N ARG A 31 6.75 6.29 -10.04
CA ARG A 31 6.38 6.13 -11.44
C ARG A 31 5.00 6.69 -11.75
N GLY A 32 4.14 6.84 -10.74
CA GLY A 32 2.79 7.37 -10.91
C GLY A 32 1.95 6.56 -11.89
N GLU A 33 2.32 5.31 -12.16
CA GLU A 33 1.61 4.46 -13.10
C GLU A 33 0.25 4.09 -12.50
N GLU A 34 -0.84 4.58 -13.10
CA GLU A 34 -2.21 4.31 -12.65
C GLU A 34 -2.53 2.81 -12.55
N LYS A 35 -1.76 1.95 -13.22
CA LYS A 35 -1.86 0.49 -13.16
C LYS A 35 -1.28 -0.13 -11.88
N LEU A 36 -0.35 0.55 -11.21
CA LEU A 36 0.29 0.09 -9.96
C LEU A 36 -0.39 0.66 -8.71
N LEU A 37 -1.14 1.76 -8.86
CA LEU A 37 -1.92 2.37 -7.77
C LEU A 37 -2.92 1.41 -7.10
N PRO A 38 -3.63 0.52 -7.82
CA PRO A 38 -4.47 -0.51 -7.18
C PRO A 38 -3.68 -1.42 -6.24
N GLY A 39 -2.40 -1.69 -6.54
CA GLY A 39 -1.52 -2.48 -5.68
C GLY A 39 -1.17 -1.78 -4.37
N LEU A 40 -0.90 -0.47 -4.42
CA LEU A 40 -0.69 0.34 -3.21
C LEU A 40 -1.92 0.33 -2.29
N GLY A 41 -3.13 0.35 -2.85
CA GLY A 41 -4.36 0.24 -2.07
C GLY A 41 -4.47 -1.10 -1.31
N VAL A 42 -4.11 -2.20 -1.98
CA VAL A 42 -4.08 -3.54 -1.36
C VAL A 42 -3.02 -3.62 -0.26
N LEU A 43 -1.82 -3.07 -0.50
CA LEU A 43 -0.76 -3.02 0.51
C LEU A 43 -1.20 -2.24 1.75
N PHE A 44 -1.80 -1.07 1.55
CA PHE A 44 -2.33 -0.27 2.65
C PHE A 44 -3.43 -1.01 3.41
N GLU A 45 -4.32 -1.74 2.73
CA GLU A 45 -5.36 -2.54 3.38
C GLU A 45 -4.76 -3.64 4.27
N VAL A 46 -3.74 -4.35 3.78
CA VAL A 46 -3.05 -5.40 4.55
C VAL A 46 -2.35 -4.80 5.78
N ILE A 47 -1.63 -3.69 5.61
CA ILE A 47 -1.00 -2.98 6.74
C ILE A 47 -2.08 -2.58 7.76
N TRP A 48 -3.15 -1.91 7.30
CA TRP A 48 -4.25 -1.47 8.15
C TRP A 48 -4.88 -2.61 8.95
N GLN A 49 -5.19 -3.75 8.30
CA GLN A 49 -5.81 -4.90 8.94
C GLN A 49 -4.92 -5.51 10.03
N ASN A 50 -3.59 -5.50 9.84
CA ASN A 50 -2.62 -6.08 10.78
C ASN A 50 -2.05 -5.08 11.80
N SER A 51 -2.33 -3.79 11.64
CA SER A 51 -1.90 -2.74 12.57
C SER A 51 -2.76 -2.66 13.84
N SER A 52 -2.13 -2.26 14.94
CA SER A 52 -2.82 -1.96 16.20
C SER A 52 -3.66 -0.69 16.11
N PRO A 53 -4.59 -0.44 17.05
CA PRO A 53 -5.36 0.80 17.09
C PRO A 53 -4.49 2.07 17.11
N SER A 54 -3.38 2.06 17.84
CA SER A 54 -2.44 3.18 17.89
C SER A 54 -1.74 3.42 16.56
N ASP A 55 -1.30 2.36 15.88
CA ASP A 55 -0.63 2.51 14.57
C ASP A 55 -1.62 3.03 13.52
N ARG A 56 -2.88 2.59 13.59
CA ARG A 56 -3.96 3.10 12.74
C ARG A 56 -4.22 4.59 12.97
N GLU A 57 -4.25 5.03 14.23
CA GLU A 57 -4.36 6.44 14.57
C GLU A 57 -3.19 7.26 14.03
N GLU A 58 -1.96 6.75 14.15
CA GLU A 58 -0.76 7.38 13.61
C GLU A 58 -0.81 7.50 12.08
N MET A 59 -1.22 6.43 11.38
CA MET A 59 -1.39 6.42 9.92
C MET A 59 -2.40 7.48 9.47
N ILE A 60 -3.58 7.54 10.10
CA ILE A 60 -4.60 8.56 9.79
C ILE A 60 -4.09 9.95 10.15
N GLY A 61 -3.40 10.11 11.28
CA GLY A 61 -2.79 11.37 11.69
C GLY A 61 -1.82 11.90 10.63
N THR A 62 -0.95 11.03 10.13
CA THR A 62 0.03 11.32 9.07
C THR A 62 -0.66 11.72 7.77
N LEU A 63 -1.68 10.96 7.35
CA LEU A 63 -2.47 11.26 6.16
C LEU A 63 -3.15 12.62 6.27
N ARG A 64 -3.84 12.90 7.38
CA ARG A 64 -4.52 14.18 7.61
C ARG A 64 -3.55 15.35 7.61
N GLN A 65 -2.41 15.24 8.29
CA GLN A 65 -1.42 16.31 8.32
C GLN A 65 -0.78 16.56 6.95
N SER A 66 -0.48 15.49 6.20
CA SER A 66 0.17 15.60 4.89
C SER A 66 -0.77 16.16 3.82
N LEU A 67 -2.05 15.77 3.85
CA LEU A 67 -3.06 16.27 2.91
C LEU A 67 -3.54 17.68 3.24
N ALA A 68 -3.57 18.07 4.51
CA ALA A 68 -3.94 19.43 4.92
C ALA A 68 -2.87 20.49 4.59
N ARG A 69 -1.64 20.07 4.25
CA ARG A 69 -0.54 20.95 3.85
C ARG A 69 -0.40 21.11 2.33
N LYS A 70 -1.25 20.45 1.54
CA LYS A 70 -1.39 20.66 0.09
C LYS A 70 -2.57 21.58 -0.20
#